data_AF-A0A3Q4B3R2-F1
#
_entry.id   AF-A0A3Q4B3R2-F1
#
_cell.length_a   1.000
_cell.length_b   1.000
_cell.length_c   1.000
_cell.angle_alpha   90.00
_cell.angle_beta   90.00
_cell.angle_gamma   90.00
#
_symmetry.space_group_name_H-M   'P 1'
#
loop_
_entity.id
_entity.type
_entity.pdbx_description
1 polymer ?
#
loop_
_entity_poly.entity_id
_entity_poly.type
_entity_poly.pdbx_seq_one_letter_code
_entity_poly.pdbx_strand_id
1 'polypeptide(L)'
;MLGKTIVEAHNKGESYTAISKHFTMSITAVRFIIAQYKETNSLRNKPGCGRNRNMSRTLERKVVRDVSKKPHTSAKMIIADLASSGVNVSRNTVVRALHHGERRGLLCVYRLHIFLYGRGLGAHGE
;
A
#
# COMPACT_ATOMS: atom_id res chain seq x y z
N MET A 1 25.16 9.97 -9.03
CA MET A 1 24.95 8.84 -8.09
C MET A 1 25.88 9.02 -6.89
N LEU A 2 25.50 9.85 -5.90
CA LEU A 2 26.38 10.21 -4.77
C LEU A 2 26.70 9.03 -3.84
N GLY A 3 25.74 8.14 -3.57
CA GLY A 3 25.98 7.00 -2.68
C GLY A 3 27.00 6.00 -3.23
N LYS A 4 27.05 5.81 -4.56
CA LYS A 4 27.96 4.84 -5.19
C LYS A 4 29.42 5.29 -5.06
N THR A 5 29.68 6.56 -5.32
CA THR A 5 31.01 7.16 -5.19
C THR A 5 31.51 7.16 -3.74
N ILE A 6 30.60 7.31 -2.76
CA ILE A 6 30.92 7.20 -1.33
C ILE A 6 31.33 5.77 -0.95
N VAL A 7 30.59 4.76 -1.43
CA VAL A 7 30.92 3.36 -1.20
C VAL A 7 32.25 2.99 -1.87
N GLU A 8 32.51 3.47 -3.08
CA GLU A 8 33.77 3.28 -3.79
C GLU A 8 34.95 3.92 -3.03
N ALA A 9 34.81 5.14 -2.53
CA ALA A 9 35.83 5.81 -1.71
C ALA A 9 36.13 5.03 -0.42
N HIS A 10 35.09 4.52 0.26
CA HIS A 10 35.27 3.65 1.42
C HIS A 10 35.98 2.33 1.05
N ASN A 11 35.65 1.72 -0.09
CA ASN A 11 36.30 0.49 -0.56
C ASN A 11 37.77 0.71 -0.94
N LYS A 12 38.15 1.93 -1.35
CA LYS A 12 39.55 2.34 -1.56
C LYS A 12 40.32 2.55 -0.25
N GLY A 13 39.65 2.51 0.91
CA GLY A 13 40.27 2.68 2.22
C GLY A 13 40.29 4.12 2.74
N GLU A 14 39.53 5.04 2.13
CA GLU A 14 39.42 6.40 2.64
C GLU A 14 38.68 6.45 3.99
N SER A 15 39.15 7.30 4.91
CA SER A 15 38.52 7.49 6.20
C SER A 15 37.18 8.22 6.09
N TYR A 16 36.26 7.97 7.02
CA TYR A 16 34.95 8.65 7.05
C TYR A 16 35.06 10.19 7.05
N THR A 17 36.09 10.73 7.72
CA THR A 17 36.34 12.18 7.78
C THR A 17 36.81 12.73 6.43
N ALA A 18 37.65 11.98 5.70
CA ALA A 18 38.09 12.37 4.35
C ALA A 18 36.90 12.41 3.39
N ILE A 19 36.09 11.34 3.38
CA ILE A 19 34.87 11.23 2.56
C ILE A 19 33.90 12.37 2.90
N SER A 20 33.66 12.64 4.18
CA SER A 20 32.81 13.73 4.64
C SER A 20 33.23 15.09 4.09
N LYS A 21 34.54 15.39 4.09
CA LYS A 21 35.10 16.63 3.53
C LYS A 21 34.99 16.68 2.00
N HIS A 22 35.29 15.57 1.31
CA HIS A 22 35.21 15.49 -0.15
C HIS A 22 33.79 15.70 -0.69
N PHE A 23 32.78 15.16 0.00
CA PHE A 23 31.39 15.25 -0.42
C PHE A 23 30.57 16.34 0.29
N THR A 24 31.20 17.12 1.18
CA THR A 24 30.54 18.17 1.99
C THR A 24 29.29 17.64 2.73
N MET A 25 29.40 16.44 3.31
CA MET A 25 28.33 15.77 4.04
C MET A 25 28.71 15.57 5.50
N SER A 26 27.72 15.45 6.39
CA SER A 26 28.01 15.06 7.77
C SER A 26 28.61 13.66 7.84
N ILE A 27 29.54 13.45 8.78
CA ILE A 27 30.14 12.14 9.05
C ILE A 27 29.05 11.09 9.38
N THR A 28 27.98 11.49 10.06
CA THR A 28 26.84 10.63 10.39
C THR A 28 26.11 10.12 9.15
N ALA A 29 25.90 10.98 8.15
CA ALA A 29 25.28 10.58 6.89
C ALA A 29 26.16 9.61 6.10
N VAL A 30 27.47 9.85 6.04
CA VAL A 30 28.43 8.94 5.39
C VAL A 30 28.39 7.56 6.05
N ARG A 31 28.43 7.50 7.39
CA ARG A 31 28.31 6.25 8.15
C ARG A 31 26.99 5.53 7.88
N PHE A 32 25.88 6.27 7.84
CA PHE A 32 24.56 5.71 7.57
C PHE A 32 24.48 5.07 6.18
N ILE A 33 24.99 5.76 5.15
CA ILE A 33 25.02 5.26 3.77
C ILE A 33 25.84 3.97 3.69
N ILE A 34 27.02 3.93 4.30
CA ILE A 34 27.90 2.76 4.28
C ILE A 34 27.27 1.60 5.06
N ALA A 35 26.65 1.87 6.22
CA ALA A 35 25.94 0.85 6.99
C ALA A 35 24.76 0.26 6.21
N GLN A 36 23.94 1.11 5.56
CA GLN A 36 22.84 0.67 4.71
C GLN A 36 23.33 -0.19 3.54
N TYR A 37 24.43 0.19 2.90
CA TYR A 37 25.04 -0.58 1.82
C TYR A 37 25.55 -1.95 2.30
N LYS A 38 26.20 -2.02 3.47
CA LYS A 38 26.66 -3.29 4.06
C LYS A 38 25.50 -4.23 4.41
N GLU A 39 24.37 -3.69 4.88
CA GLU A 39 23.20 -4.48 5.25
C GLU A 39 22.42 -5.00 4.03
N THR A 40 22.20 -4.14 3.03
CA THR A 40 21.24 -4.40 1.94
C THR A 40 21.87 -4.56 0.56
N ASN A 41 23.17 -4.33 0.41
CA ASN A 41 23.88 -4.21 -0.88
C ASN A 41 23.22 -3.22 -1.85
N SER A 42 22.42 -2.30 -1.32
CA SER A 42 21.59 -1.38 -2.10
C SER A 42 21.61 0.01 -1.48
N LEU A 43 21.74 1.00 -2.35
CA LEU A 43 21.66 2.42 -2.01
C LEU A 43 20.27 2.99 -2.29
N ARG A 44 19.31 2.14 -2.68
CA ARG A 44 17.91 2.56 -2.84
C ARG A 44 17.27 2.67 -1.45
N ASN A 45 16.42 3.67 -1.28
CA ASN A 45 15.59 3.77 -0.09
C ASN A 45 14.79 2.47 0.09
N LYS A 46 14.74 1.97 1.33
CA LYS A 46 13.88 0.84 1.68
C LYS A 46 12.43 1.21 1.30
N PRO A 47 11.66 0.30 0.67
CA PRO A 47 10.25 0.56 0.39
C PRO A 47 9.50 0.84 1.69
N GLY A 48 8.37 1.55 1.58
CA GLY A 48 7.73 2.32 2.66
C GLY A 48 7.63 1.65 4.05
N CYS A 49 7.58 2.52 5.06
CA CYS A 49 7.41 2.12 6.45
C CYS A 49 5.93 1.82 6.76
N GLY A 50 5.65 0.72 7.44
CA GLY A 50 4.33 0.38 8.00
C GLY A 50 3.71 -0.89 7.45
N ARG A 51 2.46 -1.16 7.88
CA ARG A 51 1.73 -2.38 7.50
C ARG A 51 1.21 -2.27 6.07
N ASN A 52 1.58 -3.24 5.23
CA ASN A 52 1.05 -3.38 3.88
C ASN A 52 -0.48 -3.55 3.92
N ARG A 53 -1.17 -2.91 2.97
CA ARG A 53 -2.63 -3.02 2.84
C ARG A 53 -2.98 -4.40 2.29
N ASN A 54 -3.96 -5.08 2.90
CA ASN A 54 -4.47 -6.36 2.41
C ASN A 54 -5.08 -6.26 0.99
N MET A 55 -5.55 -5.07 0.58
CA MET A 55 -6.02 -4.82 -0.78
C MET A 55 -5.15 -3.77 -1.46
N SER A 56 -4.74 -4.06 -2.69
CA SER A 56 -4.07 -3.10 -3.56
C SER A 56 -5.00 -1.92 -3.91
N ARG A 57 -4.42 -0.73 -4.08
CA ARG A 57 -5.17 0.49 -4.46
C ARG A 57 -5.92 0.33 -5.79
N THR A 58 -5.33 -0.42 -6.73
CA THR A 58 -5.96 -0.70 -8.04
C THR A 58 -7.19 -1.58 -7.88
N LEU A 59 -7.09 -2.62 -7.05
CA LEU A 59 -8.20 -3.53 -6.76
C LEU A 59 -9.33 -2.81 -6.02
N GLU A 60 -9.00 -2.02 -5.00
CA GLU A 60 -9.95 -1.17 -4.27
C GLU A 60 -10.73 -0.26 -5.23
N ARG A 61 -10.06 0.40 -6.18
CA ARG A 61 -10.70 1.24 -7.20
C ARG A 61 -11.58 0.44 -8.16
N LYS A 62 -11.22 -0.79 -8.50
CA LYS A 62 -12.04 -1.67 -9.34
C LYS A 62 -13.34 -2.02 -8.62
N VAL A 63 -13.24 -2.49 -7.38
CA VAL A 63 -14.41 -2.83 -6.54
C VAL A 63 -15.34 -1.64 -6.39
N VAL A 64 -14.79 -0.45 -6.07
CA VAL A 64 -15.57 0.79 -5.94
C VAL A 64 -16.33 1.13 -7.24
N ARG A 65 -15.67 1.01 -8.40
CA ARG A 65 -16.32 1.26 -9.70
C ARG A 65 -17.39 0.23 -10.03
N ASP A 66 -17.14 -1.04 -9.73
CA ASP A 66 -18.08 -2.13 -10.02
C ASP A 66 -19.35 -2.00 -9.16
N VAL A 67 -19.20 -1.63 -7.89
CA VAL A 67 -20.33 -1.32 -6.99
C VAL A 67 -21.05 -0.05 -7.41
N SER A 68 -20.33 0.98 -7.89
CA SER A 68 -20.96 2.19 -8.42
C SER A 68 -21.86 1.88 -9.64
N LYS A 69 -21.47 0.92 -10.49
CA LYS A 69 -22.29 0.46 -11.62
C LYS A 69 -23.46 -0.44 -11.18
N LYS A 70 -23.23 -1.29 -10.18
CA LYS A 70 -24.19 -2.26 -9.65
C LYS A 70 -24.38 -2.04 -8.14
N PRO A 71 -25.20 -1.06 -7.72
CA PRO A 71 -25.30 -0.65 -6.32
C PRO A 71 -25.97 -1.69 -5.41
N HIS A 72 -26.56 -2.76 -5.97
CA HIS A 72 -27.17 -3.86 -5.21
C HIS A 72 -26.20 -5.01 -4.91
N THR A 73 -24.94 -4.92 -5.36
CA THR A 73 -23.99 -6.02 -5.17
C THR A 73 -23.61 -6.15 -3.71
N SER A 74 -23.77 -7.35 -3.17
CA SER A 74 -23.55 -7.58 -1.76
C SER A 74 -22.08 -7.67 -1.37
N ALA A 75 -21.70 -7.24 -0.17
CA ALA A 75 -20.34 -7.43 0.35
C ALA A 75 -19.96 -8.92 0.36
N LYS A 76 -20.91 -9.83 0.60
CA LYS A 76 -20.67 -11.28 0.48
C LYS A 76 -20.38 -11.69 -0.96
N MET A 77 -21.11 -11.13 -1.93
CA MET A 77 -20.90 -11.38 -3.36
C MET A 77 -19.55 -10.82 -3.82
N ILE A 78 -19.19 -9.61 -3.40
CA ILE A 78 -17.88 -9.01 -3.69
C ILE A 78 -16.75 -9.89 -3.15
N ILE A 79 -16.89 -10.43 -1.94
CA ILE A 79 -15.89 -11.36 -1.38
C ILE A 79 -15.81 -12.63 -2.23
N ALA A 80 -16.93 -13.21 -2.65
CA ALA A 80 -16.96 -14.40 -3.50
C ALA A 80 -16.28 -14.13 -4.87
N ASP A 81 -16.60 -13.00 -5.50
CA ASP A 81 -15.99 -12.60 -6.78
C ASP A 81 -14.47 -12.39 -6.66
N LEU A 82 -14.02 -11.80 -5.53
CA LEU A 82 -12.61 -11.62 -5.23
C LEU A 82 -11.91 -12.95 -4.92
N ALA A 83 -12.58 -13.86 -4.21
CA ALA A 83 -12.07 -15.20 -3.93
C ALA A 83 -11.88 -16.01 -5.22
N SER A 84 -12.83 -15.93 -6.16
CA SER A 84 -12.70 -16.52 -7.51
C SER A 84 -11.51 -15.94 -8.29
N SER A 85 -11.11 -14.71 -7.98
CA SER A 85 -9.92 -14.05 -8.57
C SER A 85 -8.62 -14.34 -7.80
N GLY A 86 -8.66 -15.21 -6.77
CA GLY A 86 -7.51 -15.57 -5.93
C GLY A 86 -7.19 -14.58 -4.79
N VAL A 87 -8.07 -13.62 -4.51
CA VAL A 87 -7.86 -12.61 -3.46
C VAL A 87 -8.75 -12.89 -2.26
N ASN A 88 -8.14 -13.34 -1.16
CA ASN A 88 -8.84 -13.55 0.10
C ASN A 88 -8.88 -12.25 0.92
N VAL A 89 -10.07 -11.72 1.16
CA VAL A 89 -10.29 -10.49 1.93
C VAL A 89 -11.40 -10.66 2.95
N SER A 90 -11.19 -10.06 4.13
CA SER A 90 -12.23 -10.02 5.14
C SER A 90 -13.37 -9.08 4.73
N ARG A 91 -14.58 -9.34 5.24
CA ARG A 91 -15.73 -8.44 5.06
C ARG A 91 -15.42 -7.01 5.45
N ASN A 92 -14.77 -6.80 6.60
CA ASN A 92 -14.41 -5.47 7.10
C ASN A 92 -13.45 -4.75 6.15
N THR A 93 -12.57 -5.46 5.45
CA THR A 93 -11.67 -4.89 4.44
C THR A 93 -12.45 -4.33 3.26
N VAL A 94 -13.48 -5.05 2.79
CA VAL A 94 -14.36 -4.60 1.70
C VAL A 94 -15.18 -3.39 2.13
N VAL A 95 -15.80 -3.43 3.31
CA VAL A 95 -16.57 -2.29 3.85
C VAL A 95 -15.71 -1.03 3.97
N ARG A 96 -14.50 -1.15 4.52
CA ARG A 96 -13.56 -0.03 4.61
C ARG A 96 -13.19 0.52 3.23
N ALA A 97 -12.95 -0.35 2.25
CA ALA A 97 -12.67 0.07 0.88
C ALA A 97 -13.83 0.87 0.26
N LEU A 98 -15.08 0.47 0.51
CA LEU A 98 -16.27 1.18 0.04
C LEU A 98 -16.43 2.55 0.73
N HIS A 99 -16.29 2.61 2.06
CA HIS A 99 -16.28 3.90 2.79
C HIS A 99 -15.17 4.84 2.32
N HIS A 100 -13.99 4.31 2.00
CA HIS A 100 -12.93 5.11 1.38
C HIS A 100 -13.30 5.61 -0.01
N GLY A 101 -14.03 4.83 -0.81
CA GLY A 101 -14.58 5.25 -2.10
C GLY A 101 -15.59 6.39 -1.96
N GLU A 102 -16.51 6.27 -1.00
CA GLU A 102 -17.52 7.27 -0.67
C GLU A 102 -16.89 8.63 -0.27
N ARG A 103 -15.93 8.63 0.66
CA ARG A 103 -15.20 9.86 1.06
C ARG A 103 -14.47 10.54 -0.10
N ARG A 104 -14.18 9.80 -1.17
CA ARG A 104 -13.52 10.31 -2.39
C ARG A 104 -14.51 10.77 -3.46
N GLY A 105 -15.82 10.75 -3.17
CA GLY A 105 -16.88 11.10 -4.12
C GLY A 105 -17.07 10.08 -5.25
N LEU A 106 -16.50 8.87 -5.11
CA LEU A 106 -16.56 7.82 -6.15
C LEU A 106 -17.78 6.90 -6.00
N LEU A 107 -18.60 7.09 -4.96
CA LEU A 107 -19.90 6.43 -4.76
C LEU A 107 -20.95 7.45 -4.30
N CYS A 108 -22.18 7.27 -4.77
CA CYS A 108 -23.34 7.99 -4.23
C CYS A 108 -23.71 7.46 -2.83
N VAL A 109 -23.87 8.38 -1.87
CA VAL A 109 -23.97 8.15 -0.42
C VAL A 109 -25.24 7.39 0.01
N TYR A 110 -26.34 7.50 -0.72
CA TYR A 110 -27.67 7.12 -0.19
C TYR A 110 -28.02 5.62 -0.19
N ARG A 111 -27.17 4.74 -0.76
CA ARG A 111 -27.54 3.32 -0.98
C ARG A 111 -26.62 2.31 -0.29
N LEU A 112 -25.60 2.77 0.43
CA LEU A 112 -24.64 1.92 1.13
C LEU A 112 -25.15 1.49 2.52
N HIS A 113 -25.98 2.30 3.18
CA HIS A 113 -26.43 2.07 4.56
C HIS A 113 -27.42 0.89 4.70
N ILE A 114 -28.37 0.72 3.76
CA ILE A 114 -29.30 -0.43 3.75
C ILE A 114 -28.53 -1.74 3.52
N PHE A 115 -27.45 -1.67 2.76
CA PHE A 115 -26.67 -2.82 2.31
C PHE A 115 -25.61 -3.28 3.34
N LEU A 116 -25.02 -2.35 4.11
CA LEU A 116 -24.01 -2.67 5.12
C LEU A 116 -24.56 -3.05 6.50
N TYR A 117 -25.76 -2.58 6.86
CA TYR A 117 -26.29 -2.69 8.23
C TYR A 117 -27.59 -3.50 8.38
N GLY A 118 -28.13 -4.09 7.29
CA GLY A 118 -29.21 -5.08 7.35
C GLY A 118 -30.53 -4.61 7.98
N ARG A 119 -31.47 -4.17 7.15
CA ARG A 119 -32.88 -4.50 7.39
C ARG A 119 -33.26 -5.60 6.40
N GLY A 120 -33.67 -6.75 6.94
CA GLY A 120 -33.94 -7.95 6.17
C GLY A 120 -35.06 -7.76 5.15
N LEU A 121 -34.89 -8.41 4.00
CA LEU A 121 -35.97 -9.00 3.22
C LEU A 121 -35.45 -10.36 2.81
N GLY A 122 -36.03 -11.40 3.42
CA GLY A 122 -35.80 -12.77 3.02
C GLY A 122 -36.26 -12.95 1.58
N ALA A 123 -35.40 -13.59 0.78
CA ALA A 123 -35.81 -14.28 -0.42
C ALA A 123 -34.94 -15.53 -0.49
N HIS A 124 -35.45 -16.62 0.09
CA HIS A 124 -35.13 -17.95 -0.37
C HIS A 124 -35.59 -18.04 -1.82
N GLY A 125 -34.66 -18.28 -2.74
CA GLY A 125 -34.98 -18.78 -4.07
C GLY A 125 -34.35 -20.16 -4.17
N GLU A 126 -35.19 -21.17 -4.30
CA GLU A 126 -34.84 -22.44 -4.92
C GLU A 126 -34.62 -22.24 -6.43
#